data_AF-A0A444VN88-F1
#
_entry.id   AF-A0A444VN88-F1
#
_cell.length_a   1.000
_cell.length_b   1.000
_cell.length_c   1.000
_cell.angle_alpha   90.00
_cell.angle_beta   90.00
_cell.angle_gamma   90.00
#
_symmetry.space_group_name_H-M   'P 1'
#
loop_
_entity.id
_entity.type
_entity.pdbx_description
1 polymer ?
#
loop_
_entity_poly.entity_id
_entity_poly.type
_entity_poly.pdbx_seq_one_letter_code
_entity_poly.pdbx_strand_id
1 'polypeptide(L)'
;MLFWKTENRIAPKRDFHSKIRDYYIGVSNNQVPVELLNEIIARVTDNIYSDYKRFWKQYPKSRKRYSTLKMEDVEQHSINFLITDFLEKKKVIGIRNLSKILFKMNDEEYDKYLDHKNWYETK
;
A
#
# COMPACT_ATOMS: atom_id res chain seq x y z
N MET A 1 -3.00 17.31 36.32
CA MET A 1 -3.30 17.03 34.90
C MET A 1 -3.52 15.53 34.74
N LEU A 2 -4.77 15.09 34.58
CA LEU A 2 -5.04 13.71 34.18
C LEU A 2 -4.59 13.55 32.73
N PHE A 3 -3.50 12.82 32.49
CA PHE A 3 -3.19 12.30 31.17
C PHE A 3 -4.28 11.29 30.83
N TRP A 4 -5.25 11.72 30.02
CA TRP A 4 -6.21 10.83 29.38
C TRP A 4 -5.41 9.84 28.52
N LYS A 5 -5.10 8.67 29.09
CA LYS A 5 -4.66 7.50 28.35
C LYS A 5 -5.82 7.02 27.49
N THR A 6 -6.12 7.73 26.40
CA THR A 6 -6.55 7.00 25.22
C THR A 6 -5.33 6.19 24.82
N GLU A 7 -5.31 4.93 25.22
CA GLU A 7 -4.37 3.97 24.63
C GLU A 7 -4.77 3.88 23.16
N ASN A 8 -4.25 4.80 22.34
CA ASN A 8 -4.43 4.85 20.90
C ASN A 8 -3.69 3.64 20.31
N ARG A 9 -4.04 2.42 20.72
CA ARG A 9 -3.40 1.18 20.30
C ARG A 9 -3.56 1.05 18.80
N ILE A 10 -2.53 0.53 18.14
CA ILE A 10 -2.61 0.24 16.72
C ILE A 10 -3.65 -0.87 16.53
N ALA A 11 -4.56 -0.67 15.59
CA ALA A 11 -5.53 -1.68 15.21
C ALA A 11 -4.81 -2.96 14.75
N PRO A 12 -5.39 -4.14 15.01
CA PRO A 12 -4.79 -5.40 14.58
C PRO A 12 -4.41 -5.44 13.10
N LYS A 13 -3.28 -6.08 12.76
CA LYS A 13 -2.83 -6.24 11.36
C LYS A 13 -3.89 -6.89 10.47
N ARG A 14 -4.71 -7.79 11.01
CA ARG A 14 -5.84 -8.40 10.28
C ARG A 14 -6.87 -7.37 9.80
N ASP A 15 -7.07 -6.28 10.55
CA ASP A 15 -8.01 -5.23 10.18
C ASP A 15 -7.45 -4.38 9.04
N PHE A 16 -6.13 -4.15 9.03
CA PHE A 16 -5.42 -3.55 7.88
C PHE A 16 -5.55 -4.46 6.66
N HIS A 17 -5.24 -5.75 6.83
CA HIS A 17 -5.32 -6.74 5.77
C HIS A 17 -6.71 -6.80 5.14
N SER A 18 -7.78 -6.83 5.95
CA SER A 18 -9.15 -6.87 5.45
C SER A 18 -9.45 -5.66 4.56
N LYS A 19 -9.14 -4.45 5.03
CA LYS A 19 -9.39 -3.22 4.27
C LYS A 19 -8.59 -3.14 2.98
N ILE A 20 -7.31 -3.52 3.02
CA ILE A 20 -6.42 -3.55 1.85
C ILE A 20 -6.89 -4.62 0.85
N ARG A 21 -7.33 -5.78 1.35
CA ARG A 21 -7.92 -6.84 0.53
C ARG A 21 -9.16 -6.35 -0.20
N ASP A 22 -10.11 -5.77 0.53
CA ASP A 22 -11.37 -5.28 -0.03
C ASP A 22 -11.10 -4.21 -1.10
N TYR A 23 -10.13 -3.32 -0.85
CA TYR A 23 -9.67 -2.33 -1.81
C TYR A 23 -9.16 -2.98 -3.11
N TYR A 24 -8.17 -3.87 -3.04
CA TYR A 24 -7.58 -4.45 -4.25
C TYR A 24 -8.48 -5.45 -4.96
N ILE A 25 -9.37 -6.14 -4.27
CA ILE A 25 -10.42 -6.95 -4.92
C ILE A 25 -11.35 -6.04 -5.72
N GLY A 26 -11.81 -4.93 -5.13
CA GLY A 26 -12.68 -3.97 -5.81
C GLY A 26 -12.01 -3.33 -7.02
N VAL A 27 -10.74 -2.94 -6.90
CA VAL A 27 -9.98 -2.32 -8.00
C VAL A 27 -9.63 -3.31 -9.11
N SER A 28 -9.25 -4.54 -8.76
CA SER A 28 -8.84 -5.53 -9.75
C SER A 28 -9.99 -6.11 -10.56
N ASN A 29 -11.23 -6.06 -10.06
CA ASN A 29 -12.42 -6.58 -10.74
C ASN A 29 -12.21 -7.99 -11.37
N ASN A 30 -11.55 -8.89 -10.64
CA ASN A 30 -11.16 -10.24 -11.07
C ASN A 30 -10.22 -10.33 -12.29
N GLN A 31 -9.61 -9.22 -12.72
CA GLN A 31 -8.65 -9.18 -13.84
C GLN A 31 -7.22 -9.52 -13.41
N VAL A 32 -6.95 -9.58 -12.11
CA VAL A 32 -5.65 -9.98 -11.55
C VAL A 32 -5.78 -11.40 -11.00
N PRO A 33 -4.86 -12.33 -11.33
CA PRO A 33 -4.88 -13.67 -10.78
C PRO A 33 -4.92 -13.67 -9.25
N VAL A 34 -5.83 -14.45 -8.66
CA VAL A 34 -6.12 -14.42 -7.21
C VAL A 34 -4.88 -14.66 -6.36
N GLU A 35 -4.02 -15.60 -6.76
CA GLU A 35 -2.77 -15.89 -6.05
C GLU A 35 -1.83 -14.69 -6.04
N LEU A 36 -1.65 -14.04 -7.20
CA LEU A 36 -0.84 -12.84 -7.33
C LEU A 36 -1.43 -11.69 -6.50
N LEU A 37 -2.75 -11.51 -6.55
CA LEU A 37 -3.46 -10.48 -5.79
C LEU A 37 -3.28 -10.68 -4.28
N ASN A 38 -3.37 -11.92 -3.79
CA ASN A 38 -3.16 -12.24 -2.38
C ASN A 38 -1.71 -11.93 -1.93
N GLU A 39 -0.72 -12.22 -2.76
CA GLU A 39 0.68 -11.87 -2.47
C GLU A 39 0.89 -10.35 -2.43
N ILE A 40 0.26 -9.60 -3.35
CA ILE A 40 0.29 -8.13 -3.34
C ILE A 40 -0.33 -7.59 -2.04
N ILE A 41 -1.53 -8.05 -1.70
CA ILE A 41 -2.25 -7.64 -0.49
C ILE A 41 -1.40 -7.90 0.75
N ALA A 42 -0.79 -9.08 0.86
CA ALA A 42 0.08 -9.43 1.98
C ALA A 42 1.27 -8.47 2.10
N ARG A 43 1.96 -8.19 0.98
CA ARG A 43 3.11 -7.28 0.96
C ARG A 43 2.75 -5.84 1.31
N VAL A 44 1.67 -5.32 0.73
CA VAL A 44 1.19 -3.96 1.02
C VAL A 44 0.78 -3.85 2.49
N THR A 45 0.07 -4.86 3.01
CA THR A 45 -0.30 -4.92 4.43
C THR A 45 0.92 -4.89 5.33
N ASP A 46 1.93 -5.71 5.03
CA ASP A 46 3.14 -5.82 5.84
C ASP A 46 3.92 -4.51 5.86
N ASN A 47 4.07 -3.87 4.70
CA ASN A 47 4.76 -2.60 4.58
C ASN A 47 4.04 -1.49 5.36
N ILE A 48 2.74 -1.29 5.08
CA ILE A 48 1.96 -0.24 5.73
C ILE A 48 1.88 -0.47 7.24
N TYR A 49 1.62 -1.70 7.68
CA TYR A 49 1.53 -2.00 9.11
C TYR A 49 2.87 -1.77 9.83
N SER A 50 3.99 -2.13 9.19
CA SER A 50 5.33 -1.87 9.72
C SER A 50 5.59 -0.36 9.87
N ASP A 51 5.26 0.43 8.84
CA ASP A 51 5.41 1.89 8.87
C ASP A 51 4.53 2.52 9.95
N TYR A 52 3.27 2.11 10.06
CA TYR A 52 2.36 2.56 11.11
C TYR A 52 2.92 2.24 12.50
N LYS A 53 3.43 1.03 12.71
CA LYS A 53 4.07 0.61 13.96
C LYS A 53 5.31 1.43 14.28
N ARG A 54 6.15 1.69 13.28
CA ARG A 54 7.35 2.54 13.42
C ARG A 54 6.97 3.96 13.81
N PHE A 55 6.06 4.59 13.07
CA PHE A 55 5.64 5.98 13.31
C PHE A 55 4.87 6.16 14.61
N TRP A 56 4.05 5.19 15.00
CA TRP A 56 3.37 5.20 16.29
C TRP A 56 4.36 5.20 17.47
N LYS A 57 5.46 4.45 17.35
CA LYS A 57 6.54 4.41 18.34
C LYS A 57 7.35 5.71 18.33
N GLN A 58 7.69 6.21 17.13
CA GLN A 58 8.55 7.38 16.94
C GLN A 58 7.86 8.70 17.30
N TYR A 59 6.54 8.81 17.09
CA TYR A 59 5.78 10.05 17.24
C TYR A 59 4.64 9.91 18.25
N PRO A 60 4.90 10.01 19.57
CA PRO A 60 3.87 9.85 20.61
C PRO A 60 2.66 10.80 20.46
N LYS A 61 2.89 12.04 20.00
CA LYS A 61 1.82 13.03 19.75
C LYS A 61 0.90 12.65 18.60
N SER A 62 1.37 11.79 17.68
CA SER A 62 0.64 11.37 16.48
C SER A 62 0.07 9.95 16.59
N ARG A 63 0.07 9.33 17.78
CA ARG A 63 -0.42 7.96 17.97
C ARG A 63 -1.84 7.74 17.48
N LYS A 64 -2.73 8.74 17.62
CA LYS A 64 -4.09 8.70 17.09
C LYS A 64 -4.14 8.63 15.55
N ARG A 65 -3.19 9.24 14.83
CA ARG A 65 -3.10 9.15 13.35
C ARG A 65 -2.70 7.73 12.93
N TYR A 66 -1.72 7.15 13.62
CA TYR A 66 -1.16 5.85 13.29
C TYR A 66 -1.85 4.67 14.01
N SER A 67 -2.99 4.89 14.66
CA SER A 67 -3.75 3.81 15.30
C SER A 67 -4.64 3.06 14.31
N THR A 68 -5.06 3.69 13.20
CA THR A 68 -6.01 3.09 12.26
C THR A 68 -5.58 3.40 10.84
N LEU A 69 -5.60 2.37 9.98
CA LEU A 69 -5.33 2.51 8.55
C LEU A 69 -6.20 3.59 7.91
N LYS A 70 -5.55 4.41 7.09
CA LYS A 70 -6.16 5.38 6.20
C LYS A 70 -5.92 4.96 4.76
N MET A 71 -6.98 4.94 3.97
CA MET A 71 -6.93 4.39 2.61
C MET A 71 -6.08 5.25 1.67
N GLU A 72 -5.95 6.55 1.97
CA GLU A 72 -5.05 7.45 1.25
C GLU A 72 -3.60 6.98 1.32
N ASP A 73 -3.21 6.26 2.37
CA ASP A 73 -1.86 5.71 2.51
C ASP A 73 -1.65 4.43 1.66
N VAL A 74 -2.73 3.75 1.25
CA VAL A 74 -2.69 2.62 0.30
C VAL A 74 -2.51 3.12 -1.14
N GLU A 75 -3.03 4.31 -1.45
CA GLU A 75 -2.98 4.93 -2.78
C GLU A 75 -1.70 5.75 -3.03
N GLN A 76 -0.77 5.77 -2.08
CA GLN A 76 0.48 6.51 -2.21
C GLN A 76 1.40 5.91 -3.28
N HIS A 77 2.14 6.78 -3.96
CA HIS A 77 3.15 6.40 -4.96
C HIS A 77 4.17 5.39 -4.44
N SER A 78 4.55 5.47 -3.16
CA SER A 78 5.45 4.51 -2.52
C SER A 78 4.90 3.08 -2.51
N ILE A 79 3.58 2.92 -2.36
CA ILE A 79 2.91 1.62 -2.46
C ILE A 79 2.88 1.14 -3.92
N ASN A 80 2.64 2.03 -4.87
CA ASN A 80 2.70 1.68 -6.29
C ASN A 80 4.12 1.22 -6.69
N PHE A 81 5.18 1.88 -6.19
CA PHE A 81 6.56 1.44 -6.39
C PHE A 81 6.80 0.06 -5.78
N LEU A 82 6.38 -0.16 -4.53
CA LEU A 82 6.48 -1.46 -3.86
C LEU A 82 5.85 -2.59 -4.69
N ILE A 83 4.67 -2.35 -5.27
CA ILE A 83 3.95 -3.32 -6.09
C ILE A 83 4.70 -3.57 -7.40
N THR A 84 5.09 -2.53 -8.11
CA THR A 84 5.81 -2.65 -9.39
C THR A 84 7.15 -3.39 -9.20
N ASP A 85 7.94 -3.03 -8.19
CA ASP A 85 9.20 -3.72 -7.87
C ASP A 85 8.98 -5.21 -7.59
N PHE A 86 7.89 -5.53 -6.88
CA PHE A 86 7.53 -6.92 -6.62
C PHE A 86 7.17 -7.67 -7.90
N LEU A 87 6.35 -7.07 -8.77
CA LEU A 87 5.93 -7.66 -10.03
C LEU A 87 7.12 -7.88 -10.98
N GLU A 88 8.04 -6.91 -11.05
CA GLU A 88 9.29 -6.97 -11.82
C GLU A 88 10.20 -8.08 -11.32
N LYS A 89 10.45 -8.14 -10.00
CA LYS A 89 11.27 -9.20 -9.39
C LYS A 89 10.70 -10.59 -9.61
N LYS A 90 9.37 -10.73 -9.60
CA LYS A 90 8.67 -11.99 -9.89
C LYS A 90 8.61 -12.31 -11.40
N LYS A 91 9.06 -11.40 -12.27
CA LYS A 91 9.03 -11.53 -13.74
C LYS A 91 7.62 -11.84 -14.27
N VAL A 92 6.62 -11.19 -13.70
CA VAL A 92 5.22 -11.36 -14.14
C VAL A 92 5.09 -10.88 -15.60
N ILE A 93 4.30 -11.58 -16.41
CA ILE A 93 4.01 -11.16 -17.78
C ILE A 93 2.89 -10.12 -17.76
N GLY A 94 3.01 -9.06 -18.56
CA GLY A 94 1.96 -8.05 -18.67
C GLY A 94 1.90 -7.09 -17.47
N ILE A 95 3.02 -6.84 -16.79
CA ILE A 95 3.13 -5.94 -15.63
C ILE A 95 2.46 -4.60 -15.89
N ARG A 96 2.69 -3.98 -17.05
CA ARG A 96 2.07 -2.70 -17.41
C ARG A 96 0.55 -2.73 -17.26
N ASN A 97 -0.12 -3.76 -17.78
CA ASN A 97 -1.58 -3.85 -17.71
C ASN A 97 -2.05 -4.13 -16.28
N LEU A 98 -1.37 -5.01 -15.55
CA LEU A 98 -1.69 -5.32 -14.16
C LEU A 98 -1.53 -4.08 -13.27
N SER A 99 -0.42 -3.35 -13.43
CA SER A 99 -0.15 -2.12 -12.69
C SER A 99 -1.17 -1.04 -13.01
N LYS A 100 -1.53 -0.83 -14.27
CA LYS A 100 -2.61 0.11 -14.65
C LYS A 100 -3.93 -0.20 -13.95
N ILE A 101 -4.32 -1.47 -13.91
CA ILE A 101 -5.53 -1.91 -13.20
C ILE A 101 -5.39 -1.60 -11.70
N LEU A 102 -4.31 -2.07 -11.06
CA LEU A 102 -4.10 -1.94 -9.62
C LEU A 102 -3.97 -0.49 -9.15
N PHE A 103 -3.44 0.39 -10.00
CA PHE A 103 -3.21 1.80 -9.67
C PHE A 103 -4.33 2.70 -10.20
N LYS A 104 -5.34 2.12 -10.88
CA LYS A 104 -6.45 2.85 -11.52
C LYS A 104 -5.97 3.92 -12.50
N MET A 105 -4.93 3.61 -13.26
CA MET A 105 -4.28 4.53 -14.19
C MET A 105 -4.63 4.19 -15.64
N ASN A 106 -4.78 5.22 -16.45
CA ASN A 106 -4.71 5.09 -17.92
C ASN A 106 -3.24 5.03 -18.40
N ASP A 107 -3.04 4.95 -19.71
CA ASP A 107 -1.69 4.87 -20.28
C ASP A 107 -0.83 6.11 -20.02
N GLU A 108 -1.40 7.32 -20.18
CA GLU A 108 -0.66 8.56 -19.94
C GLU A 108 -0.27 8.74 -18.46
N GLU A 109 -1.18 8.40 -17.55
CA GLU A 109 -0.93 8.43 -16.10
C GLU A 109 0.15 7.42 -15.71
N TYR A 110 0.12 6.24 -16.33
CA TYR A 110 1.12 5.21 -16.08
C TYR A 110 2.51 5.59 -16.60
N ASP A 111 2.59 6.21 -17.79
CA ASP A 111 3.85 6.67 -18.34
C ASP A 111 4.47 7.77 -17.45
N LYS A 112 3.67 8.73 -16.97
CA LYS A 112 4.11 9.73 -15.98
C LYS A 112 4.59 9.09 -14.68
N TYR A 113 3.90 8.06 -14.21
CA TYR A 113 4.30 7.28 -13.04
C TYR A 113 5.67 6.62 -13.24
N LEU A 114 5.94 6.04 -14.42
CA LEU A 114 7.22 5.43 -14.73
C LEU A 114 8.35 6.45 -14.76
N ASP A 115 8.14 7.60 -15.39
CA ASP A 115 9.12 8.70 -15.41
C ASP A 115 9.47 9.15 -13.98
N HIS A 116 8.45 9.28 -13.13
CA HIS A 116 8.61 9.63 -11.73
C HIS A 116 9.37 8.54 -10.95
N LYS A 117 9.04 7.25 -11.14
CA LYS A 117 9.77 6.12 -10.52
C LYS A 117 11.25 6.14 -10.90
N ASN A 118 11.54 6.27 -12.19
CA ASN A 118 12.90 6.30 -12.72
C ASN A 118 13.72 7.46 -12.14
N TRP A 119 13.10 8.64 -12.00
CA TRP A 119 13.77 9.79 -11.37
C TRP A 119 14.10 9.54 -9.89
N TYR A 120 13.23 8.85 -9.14
CA TYR A 120 13.51 8.48 -7.76
C TYR A 120 14.63 7.45 -7.62
N GLU A 121 14.76 6.52 -8.57
CA GLU A 121 15.77 5.44 -8.53
C GLU A 121 17.15 5.88 -9.03
N THR A 122 17.22 6.91 -9.88
CA THR A 122 18.47 7.43 -10.46
C THR A 122 19.09 8.58 -9.65
N LYS A 123 18.44 8.99 -8.56
CA LYS A 123 18.93 9.99 -7.60
C LYS A 123 19.75 9.38 -6.48
#